data_AF-A0A3D3AK46-F1
#
_entry.id   AF-A0A3D3AK46-F1
#
_cell.length_a   1.000
_cell.length_b   1.000
_cell.length_c   1.000
_cell.angle_alpha   90.00
_cell.angle_beta   90.00
_cell.angle_gamma   90.00
#
_symmetry.space_group_name_H-M   'P 1'
#
loop_
_entity.id
_entity.type
_entity.pdbx_description
1 polymer ?
#
loop_
_entity_poly.entity_id
_entity_poly.type
_entity_poly.pdbx_seq_one_letter_code
_entity_poly.pdbx_strand_id
1 'polypeptide(L)'
;MSYYSESWKESIEKTIQSIITNCSKKNGYKYVNYYPERIKDIFLNYEIEMRALKDNIFKNYPLISKNKKEEDLIDHHKIIALYIKSFLKANPIEFDNKKYDEDYIKDNPILTIRLIKEMICFSFVVVIINAWNKKNIPDFELKIPKNYHEHFYKLIYYYSNRPDDLPVLGLSHIFYLLEMNSQCLFFHKIPDYFDIQK
;
A
#
# COMPACT_ATOMS: atom_id res chain seq x y z
N MET A 1 -15.49 -10.04 -23.94
CA MET A 1 -14.23 -9.28 -24.12
C MET A 1 -13.60 -9.06 -22.75
N SER A 2 -12.52 -9.79 -22.45
CA SER A 2 -11.71 -9.62 -21.24
C SER A 2 -10.75 -8.47 -21.46
N TYR A 3 -11.09 -7.29 -20.93
CA TYR A 3 -10.25 -6.11 -21.07
C TYR A 3 -9.05 -6.21 -20.13
N TYR A 4 -7.91 -6.56 -20.74
CA TYR A 4 -6.54 -6.45 -20.27
C TYR A 4 -6.37 -5.67 -18.96
N SER A 5 -6.27 -6.41 -17.85
CA SER A 5 -5.39 -6.00 -16.78
C SER A 5 -3.96 -6.12 -17.33
N GLU A 6 -3.30 -5.03 -17.67
CA GLU A 6 -1.89 -4.98 -17.26
C GLU A 6 -1.93 -5.29 -15.76
N SER A 7 -1.56 -6.52 -15.39
CA SER A 7 -1.88 -6.97 -14.04
C SER A 7 -1.07 -6.08 -13.12
N TRP A 8 -1.73 -5.28 -12.27
CA TRP A 8 -1.06 -4.48 -11.26
C TRP A 8 -0.09 -5.35 -10.43
N LYS A 9 -0.26 -6.68 -10.41
CA LYS A 9 0.71 -7.65 -9.89
C LYS A 9 2.08 -7.50 -10.55
N GLU A 10 2.18 -7.56 -11.88
CA GLU A 10 3.46 -7.38 -12.59
C GLU A 10 4.06 -5.99 -12.35
N SER A 11 3.23 -4.95 -12.35
CA SER A 11 3.69 -3.59 -12.07
C SER A 11 4.20 -3.46 -10.63
N ILE A 12 3.53 -4.08 -9.65
CA ILE A 12 3.96 -4.16 -8.26
C ILE A 12 5.30 -4.88 -8.14
N GLU A 13 5.47 -6.05 -8.76
CA GLU A 13 6.75 -6.78 -8.74
C GLU A 13 7.88 -5.94 -9.34
N LYS A 14 7.65 -5.34 -10.51
CA LYS A 14 8.62 -4.45 -11.17
C LYS A 14 8.96 -3.25 -10.29
N THR A 15 7.97 -2.65 -9.61
CA THR A 15 8.18 -1.54 -8.69
C THR A 15 9.03 -1.95 -7.48
N ILE A 16 8.75 -3.09 -6.85
CA ILE A 16 9.56 -3.61 -5.75
C ILE A 16 11.01 -3.79 -6.21
N GLN A 17 11.21 -4.49 -7.33
CA GLN A 17 12.55 -4.76 -7.87
C GLN A 17 13.30 -3.47 -8.24
N SER A 18 12.61 -2.49 -8.82
CA SER A 18 13.18 -1.19 -9.18
C SER A 18 13.65 -0.43 -7.93
N ILE A 19 12.82 -0.38 -6.89
CA ILE A 19 13.18 0.31 -5.63
C ILE A 19 14.36 -0.39 -4.96
N ILE A 20 14.35 -1.72 -4.90
CA ILE A 20 15.45 -2.50 -4.33
C ILE A 20 16.75 -2.27 -5.11
N THR A 21 16.70 -2.33 -6.45
CA THR A 21 17.86 -2.08 -7.32
C THR A 21 18.40 -0.64 -7.18
N ASN A 22 17.52 0.33 -6.95
CA ASN A 22 17.94 1.72 -6.71
C ASN A 22 18.53 1.90 -5.32
N CYS A 23 17.99 1.20 -4.31
CA CYS A 23 18.52 1.21 -2.95
C CYS A 23 19.85 0.47 -2.82
N SER A 24 20.09 -0.59 -3.61
CA SER A 24 21.34 -1.36 -3.56
C SER A 24 22.59 -0.57 -3.94
N LYS A 25 22.41 0.56 -4.65
CA LYS A 25 23.47 1.49 -5.01
C LYS A 25 23.76 2.54 -3.93
N LYS A 26 23.02 2.56 -2.82
CA LYS A 26 23.10 3.59 -1.78
C LYS A 26 23.86 3.10 -0.53
N ASN A 27 24.55 4.03 0.12
CA ASN A 27 25.19 3.81 1.42
C ASN A 27 24.13 3.44 2.47
N GLY A 28 24.18 2.19 2.94
CA GLY A 28 23.26 1.64 3.94
C GLY A 28 22.44 0.44 3.47
N TYR A 29 22.50 0.06 2.18
CA TYR A 29 21.87 -1.20 1.73
C TYR A 29 22.44 -2.43 2.44
N LYS A 30 23.67 -2.35 2.95
CA LYS A 30 24.30 -3.38 3.80
C LYS A 30 23.51 -3.72 5.08
N TYR A 31 22.53 -2.90 5.46
CA TYR A 31 21.61 -3.11 6.57
C TYR A 31 20.23 -3.61 6.14
N VAL A 32 20.03 -3.85 4.84
CA VAL A 32 18.76 -4.34 4.30
C VAL A 32 18.90 -5.82 4.01
N ASN A 33 18.05 -6.63 4.63
CA ASN A 33 17.86 -8.03 4.30
C ASN A 33 16.68 -8.13 3.34
N TYR A 34 16.91 -8.67 2.14
CA TYR A 34 15.89 -8.83 1.10
C TYR A 34 15.64 -10.32 0.84
N TYR A 35 14.37 -10.70 0.93
CA TYR A 35 13.84 -12.05 0.83
C TYR A 35 12.91 -12.16 -0.39
N PRO A 36 13.46 -12.28 -1.61
CA PRO A 36 12.68 -12.27 -2.84
C PRO A 36 11.64 -13.41 -2.92
N GLU A 37 11.90 -14.53 -2.26
CA GLU A 37 10.97 -15.66 -2.16
C GLU A 37 9.63 -15.27 -1.50
N ARG A 38 9.66 -14.32 -0.54
CA ARG A 38 8.48 -13.83 0.17
C ARG A 38 7.61 -12.88 -0.67
N ILE A 39 8.05 -12.48 -1.87
CA ILE A 39 7.21 -11.68 -2.78
C ILE A 39 5.95 -12.45 -3.17
N LYS A 40 6.07 -13.77 -3.39
CA LYS A 40 4.92 -14.62 -3.72
C LYS A 40 3.87 -14.64 -2.61
N ASP A 41 4.32 -14.55 -1.36
CA ASP A 41 3.44 -14.53 -0.19
C ASP A 41 2.59 -13.25 -0.14
N ILE A 42 3.04 -12.14 -0.73
CA ILE A 42 2.24 -10.92 -0.87
C ILE A 42 0.97 -11.22 -1.67
N PHE A 43 1.11 -11.91 -2.81
CA PHE A 43 -0.02 -12.22 -3.68
C PHE A 43 -0.94 -13.25 -3.06
N LEU A 44 -0.37 -14.27 -2.40
CA LEU A 44 -1.16 -15.26 -1.68
C LEU A 44 -1.97 -14.63 -0.54
N ASN A 45 -1.33 -13.81 0.30
CA ASN A 45 -2.00 -13.09 1.39
C ASN A 45 -3.09 -12.16 0.86
N TYR A 46 -2.83 -11.46 -0.25
CA TYR A 46 -3.83 -10.62 -0.90
C TYR A 46 -5.05 -11.42 -1.33
N GLU A 47 -4.87 -12.58 -1.95
CA GLU A 47 -5.99 -13.42 -2.41
C GLU A 47 -6.83 -13.97 -1.25
N ILE A 48 -6.18 -14.35 -0.14
CA ILE A 48 -6.84 -14.79 1.08
C ILE A 48 -7.69 -13.66 1.68
N GLU A 49 -7.08 -12.49 1.90
CA GLU A 49 -7.74 -11.33 2.50
C GLU A 49 -8.84 -10.76 1.60
N MET A 50 -8.63 -10.78 0.28
CA MET A 50 -9.64 -10.38 -0.70
C MET A 50 -10.87 -11.29 -0.63
N ARG A 51 -10.68 -12.62 -0.49
CA ARG A 51 -11.78 -13.57 -0.32
C ARG A 51 -12.54 -13.29 0.98
N ALA A 52 -11.83 -13.13 2.10
CA ALA A 52 -12.44 -12.81 3.38
C ALA A 52 -13.24 -11.49 3.35
N LEU A 53 -12.71 -10.46 2.67
CA LEU A 53 -13.40 -9.18 2.51
C LEU A 53 -14.67 -9.33 1.68
N LYS A 54 -14.62 -10.09 0.57
CA LYS A 54 -15.80 -10.42 -0.25
C LYS A 54 -16.85 -11.14 0.58
N ASP A 55 -16.46 -12.18 1.30
CA ASP A 55 -17.38 -12.96 2.13
C ASP A 55 -18.04 -12.08 3.20
N ASN A 56 -17.31 -11.14 3.80
CA ASN A 56 -17.84 -10.22 4.81
C ASN A 56 -18.79 -9.16 4.23
N ILE A 57 -18.50 -8.63 3.04
CA ILE A 57 -19.36 -7.61 2.38
C ILE A 57 -20.60 -8.25 1.75
N PHE A 58 -20.46 -9.44 1.16
CA PHE A 58 -21.50 -10.08 0.35
C PHE A 58 -22.25 -11.22 1.03
N LYS A 59 -21.92 -11.58 2.28
CA LYS A 59 -22.56 -12.70 3.01
C LYS A 59 -24.09 -12.72 2.95
N ASN A 60 -24.69 -11.53 2.88
CA ASN A 60 -26.15 -11.33 2.87
C ASN A 60 -26.65 -10.61 1.61
N TYR A 61 -25.80 -10.37 0.60
CA TYR A 61 -26.28 -9.77 -0.65
C TYR A 61 -26.94 -10.87 -1.50
N PRO A 62 -28.25 -10.79 -1.76
CA PRO A 62 -28.89 -11.72 -2.69
C PRO A 62 -28.25 -11.52 -4.06
N LEU A 63 -27.72 -12.61 -4.63
CA LEU A 63 -27.25 -12.77 -6.02
C LEU A 63 -27.22 -11.43 -6.76
N ILE A 64 -26.08 -10.75 -6.68
CA ILE A 64 -25.78 -9.53 -7.44
C ILE A 64 -26.34 -9.76 -8.85
N SER A 65 -27.26 -8.88 -9.27
CA SER A 65 -28.03 -9.02 -10.50
C SER A 65 -27.10 -9.43 -11.64
N LYS A 66 -27.59 -10.30 -12.53
CA LYS A 66 -26.86 -10.94 -13.65
C LYS A 66 -25.98 -10.02 -14.53
N ASN A 67 -26.00 -8.70 -14.30
CA ASN A 67 -25.35 -7.67 -15.09
C ASN A 67 -24.27 -6.85 -14.34
N LYS A 68 -23.99 -7.06 -13.04
CA LYS A 68 -22.83 -6.44 -12.36
C LYS A 68 -21.79 -7.51 -12.02
N LYS A 69 -20.54 -7.30 -12.43
CA LYS A 69 -19.46 -8.21 -12.03
C LYS A 69 -19.14 -7.93 -10.57
N GLU A 70 -18.95 -8.96 -9.76
CA GLU A 70 -18.53 -8.83 -8.35
C GLU A 70 -17.25 -7.99 -8.20
N GLU A 71 -16.45 -7.91 -9.26
CA GLU A 71 -15.25 -7.08 -9.40
C GLU A 71 -15.54 -5.56 -9.33
N ASP A 72 -16.74 -5.12 -9.70
CA ASP A 72 -17.14 -3.70 -9.70
C ASP A 72 -17.40 -3.13 -8.28
N LEU A 73 -17.43 -3.99 -7.26
CA LEU A 73 -17.75 -3.61 -5.87
C LEU A 73 -16.49 -3.39 -5.02
N ILE A 74 -15.32 -3.71 -5.57
CA ILE A 74 -14.03 -3.52 -4.92
C ILE A 74 -13.29 -2.44 -5.69
N ASP A 75 -13.36 -1.22 -5.16
CA ASP A 75 -12.58 -0.11 -5.68
C ASP A 75 -11.07 -0.31 -5.48
N HIS A 76 -10.28 0.48 -6.21
CA HIS A 76 -8.83 0.48 -6.14
C HIS A 76 -8.29 0.80 -4.74
N HIS A 77 -9.01 1.55 -3.90
CA HIS A 77 -8.58 1.84 -2.54
C HIS A 77 -8.55 0.61 -1.63
N LYS A 78 -9.53 -0.29 -1.81
CA LYS A 78 -9.53 -1.62 -1.15
C LYS A 78 -8.40 -2.48 -1.66
N ILE A 79 -8.15 -2.47 -2.97
CA ILE A 79 -7.03 -3.20 -3.58
C ILE A 79 -5.69 -2.72 -2.98
N ILE A 80 -5.46 -1.40 -2.91
CA ILE A 80 -4.24 -0.80 -2.34
C ILE A 80 -4.06 -1.22 -0.88
N ALA A 81 -5.10 -1.07 -0.05
CA ALA A 81 -5.04 -1.39 1.37
C ALA A 81 -4.71 -2.88 1.61
N LEU A 82 -5.31 -3.77 0.82
CA LEU A 82 -5.03 -5.21 0.88
C LEU A 82 -3.59 -5.53 0.48
N TYR A 83 -3.05 -4.92 -0.58
CA TYR A 83 -1.66 -5.12 -0.98
C TYR A 83 -0.67 -4.63 0.07
N ILE A 84 -0.94 -3.47 0.69
CA ILE A 84 -0.11 -2.96 1.78
C ILE A 84 -0.13 -3.92 2.96
N LYS A 85 -1.31 -4.35 3.42
CA LYS A 85 -1.42 -5.33 4.51
C LYS A 85 -0.64 -6.61 4.18
N SER A 86 -0.82 -7.13 2.97
CA SER A 86 -0.17 -8.35 2.50
C SER A 86 1.34 -8.22 2.41
N PHE A 87 1.86 -7.06 2.00
CA PHE A 87 3.29 -6.77 1.98
C PHE A 87 3.88 -6.69 3.39
N LEU A 88 3.18 -6.06 4.33
CA LEU A 88 3.62 -6.00 5.72
C LEU A 88 3.58 -7.40 6.38
N LYS A 89 2.60 -8.24 6.05
CA LYS A 89 2.55 -9.65 6.49
C LYS A 89 3.69 -10.50 5.93
N ALA A 90 3.90 -10.44 4.61
CA ALA A 90 4.95 -11.21 3.95
C ALA A 90 6.35 -10.74 4.34
N ASN A 91 6.49 -9.45 4.67
CA ASN A 91 7.73 -8.82 5.12
C ASN A 91 8.96 -9.24 4.27
N PRO A 92 8.94 -9.00 2.95
CA PRO A 92 10.01 -9.42 2.05
C PRO A 92 11.30 -8.62 2.22
N ILE A 93 11.27 -7.54 3.00
CA ILE A 93 12.39 -6.64 3.23
C ILE A 93 12.45 -6.33 4.71
N GLU A 94 13.62 -6.50 5.33
CA GLU A 94 13.85 -6.16 6.73
C GLU A 94 15.04 -5.21 6.84
N PHE A 95 14.93 -4.22 7.72
CA PHE A 95 16.06 -3.37 8.07
C PHE A 95 16.68 -3.88 9.37
N ASP A 96 17.96 -4.23 9.32
CA ASP A 96 18.74 -4.71 10.45
C ASP A 96 19.17 -3.53 11.33
N ASN A 97 18.28 -3.15 12.27
CA ASN A 97 18.57 -2.09 13.21
C ASN A 97 19.77 -2.42 14.11
N LYS A 98 20.00 -3.71 14.45
CA LYS A 98 21.13 -4.09 15.33
C LYS A 98 22.46 -3.80 14.66
N LYS A 99 22.63 -4.26 13.43
CA LYS A 99 23.83 -4.02 12.62
C LYS A 99 24.04 -2.54 12.34
N TYR A 100 22.96 -1.77 12.18
CA TYR A 100 23.03 -0.32 12.03
C TYR A 100 23.51 0.37 13.32
N ASP A 101 22.94 0.00 14.47
CA ASP A 101 23.27 0.59 15.78
C ASP A 101 24.72 0.28 16.18
N GLU A 102 25.24 -0.91 15.84
CA GLU A 102 26.63 -1.31 16.06
C GLU A 102 27.64 -0.48 15.22
N ASP A 103 27.28 -0.15 13.99
CA ASP A 103 28.16 0.60 13.07
C ASP A 103 28.23 2.10 13.40
N TYR A 104 27.33 2.64 14.24
CA TYR A 104 27.30 4.02 14.76
C TYR A 104 27.54 5.13 13.71
N ILE A 105 27.01 4.94 12.50
CA ILE A 105 27.27 5.86 11.38
C ILE A 105 26.37 7.10 11.51
N LYS A 106 26.99 8.27 11.77
CA LYS A 106 26.37 9.62 11.77
C LYS A 106 25.89 10.12 10.40
N ASP A 107 25.95 9.30 9.34
CA ASP A 107 25.59 9.73 7.99
C ASP A 107 24.08 9.67 7.72
N ASN A 108 23.53 10.87 7.48
CA ASN A 108 22.16 11.15 7.01
C ASN A 108 21.62 10.30 5.83
N PRO A 109 22.39 9.81 4.84
CA PRO A 109 21.85 8.99 3.74
C PRO A 109 21.15 7.69 4.17
N ILE A 110 21.38 7.19 5.40
CA ILE A 110 20.77 5.95 5.89
C ILE A 110 19.28 6.12 6.18
N LEU A 111 18.80 7.34 6.45
CA LEU A 111 17.38 7.63 6.70
C LEU A 111 16.48 7.23 5.53
N THR A 112 16.92 7.43 4.29
CA THR A 112 16.11 7.04 3.12
C THR A 112 16.00 5.52 2.99
N ILE A 113 17.06 4.78 3.33
CA ILE A 113 17.06 3.31 3.25
C ILE A 113 16.19 2.70 4.36
N ARG A 114 16.15 3.33 5.54
CA ARG A 114 15.24 2.93 6.63
C ARG A 114 13.77 3.01 6.24
N LEU A 115 13.42 3.88 5.29
CA LEU A 115 12.06 4.07 4.80
C LEU A 115 11.70 3.17 3.60
N ILE A 116 12.50 2.16 3.27
CA ILE A 116 12.30 1.36 2.05
C ILE A 116 10.94 0.66 2.01
N LYS A 117 10.42 0.19 3.15
CA LYS A 117 9.10 -0.45 3.24
C LYS A 117 8.00 0.55 2.93
N GLU A 118 8.09 1.71 3.54
CA GLU A 118 7.17 2.82 3.39
C GLU A 118 7.16 3.33 1.94
N MET A 119 8.33 3.47 1.33
CA MET A 119 8.48 3.84 -0.08
C MET A 119 7.82 2.82 -1.02
N ILE A 120 7.97 1.52 -0.75
CA ILE A 120 7.31 0.46 -1.54
C ILE A 120 5.79 0.52 -1.37
N CYS A 121 5.31 0.60 -0.13
CA CYS A 121 3.88 0.72 0.16
C CYS A 121 3.27 1.95 -0.53
N PHE A 122 3.97 3.08 -0.49
CA PHE A 122 3.54 4.30 -1.17
C PHE A 122 3.51 4.13 -2.68
N SER A 123 4.49 3.42 -3.24
CA SER A 123 4.53 3.14 -4.68
C SER A 123 3.37 2.25 -5.12
N PHE A 124 2.85 1.35 -4.28
CA PHE A 124 1.61 0.61 -4.59
C PHE A 124 0.42 1.55 -4.77
N VAL A 125 0.29 2.57 -3.91
CA VAL A 125 -0.76 3.59 -4.03
C VAL A 125 -0.69 4.23 -5.41
N VAL A 126 0.48 4.71 -5.81
CA VAL A 126 0.70 5.40 -7.09
C VAL A 126 0.44 4.48 -8.28
N VAL A 127 1.00 3.26 -8.27
CA VAL A 127 0.86 2.29 -9.37
C VAL A 127 -0.60 1.91 -9.58
N ILE A 128 -1.31 1.58 -8.50
CA ILE A 128 -2.69 1.10 -8.60
C ILE A 128 -3.64 2.24 -8.97
N ILE A 129 -3.52 3.43 -8.37
CA ILE A 129 -4.37 4.59 -8.73
C ILE A 129 -4.13 5.00 -10.18
N ASN A 130 -2.87 5.13 -10.61
CA ASN A 130 -2.58 5.51 -12.00
C ASN A 130 -3.09 4.47 -12.99
N ALA A 131 -2.91 3.16 -12.71
CA ALA A 131 -3.43 2.10 -13.57
C ALA A 131 -4.97 2.08 -13.62
N TRP A 132 -5.63 2.37 -12.49
CA TRP A 132 -7.08 2.47 -12.43
C TRP A 132 -7.61 3.67 -13.21
N ASN A 133 -7.04 4.85 -12.98
CA ASN A 133 -7.53 6.09 -13.59
C ASN A 133 -7.14 6.24 -15.06
N LYS A 134 -5.98 5.73 -15.52
CA LYS A 134 -5.63 5.73 -16.95
C LYS A 134 -6.61 4.97 -17.83
N LYS A 135 -7.32 3.98 -17.28
CA LYS A 135 -8.42 3.30 -18.00
C LYS A 135 -9.57 4.25 -18.33
N ASN A 136 -9.75 5.30 -17.52
CA ASN A 136 -10.86 6.24 -17.62
C ASN A 136 -10.43 7.60 -18.19
N ILE A 137 -9.19 8.02 -17.94
CA ILE A 137 -8.60 9.31 -18.32
C ILE A 137 -7.17 9.07 -18.82
N PRO A 138 -6.95 9.02 -20.15
CA PRO A 138 -5.61 9.04 -20.73
C PRO A 138 -4.85 10.27 -20.20
N ASP A 139 -3.61 10.10 -19.76
CA ASP A 139 -2.75 11.14 -19.16
C ASP A 139 -3.03 11.53 -17.70
N PHE A 140 -3.80 10.73 -16.95
CA PHE A 140 -3.90 10.91 -15.50
C PHE A 140 -2.54 10.73 -14.79
N GLU A 141 -2.18 11.70 -13.97
CA GLU A 141 -1.03 11.66 -13.06
C GLU A 141 -1.46 12.06 -11.64
N LEU A 142 -1.31 11.13 -10.69
CA LEU A 142 -1.60 11.41 -9.29
C LEU A 142 -0.56 12.36 -8.67
N LYS A 143 -1.01 13.49 -8.11
CA LYS A 143 -0.19 14.42 -7.32
C LYS A 143 -0.57 14.34 -5.85
N ILE A 144 0.30 13.76 -5.02
CA ILE A 144 0.10 13.67 -3.56
C ILE A 144 0.92 14.77 -2.85
N PRO A 145 0.29 15.60 -2.00
CA PRO A 145 1.01 16.61 -1.22
C PRO A 145 2.03 15.98 -0.24
N LYS A 146 3.18 16.66 -0.05
CA LYS A 146 4.31 16.14 0.73
C LYS A 146 3.97 15.78 2.19
N ASN A 147 3.10 16.53 2.85
CA ASN A 147 2.68 16.27 4.24
C ASN A 147 1.95 14.93 4.39
N TYR A 148 1.22 14.48 3.37
CA TYR A 148 0.59 13.16 3.40
C TYR A 148 1.61 12.02 3.34
N HIS A 149 2.77 12.23 2.71
CA HIS A 149 3.83 11.22 2.72
C HIS A 149 4.30 10.93 4.15
N GLU A 150 4.48 11.96 4.98
CA GLU A 150 4.94 11.78 6.35
C GLU A 150 3.93 11.02 7.21
N HIS A 151 2.65 11.40 7.16
CA HIS A 151 1.60 10.68 7.89
C HIS A 151 1.44 9.23 7.41
N PHE A 152 1.54 9.01 6.11
CA PHE A 152 1.52 7.67 5.53
C PHE A 152 2.71 6.84 6.02
N TYR A 153 3.92 7.39 6.02
CA TYR A 153 5.11 6.69 6.50
C TYR A 153 5.00 6.33 7.99
N LYS A 154 4.50 7.24 8.83
CA LYS A 154 4.23 6.95 10.25
C LYS A 154 3.22 5.82 10.43
N LEU A 155 2.17 5.80 9.61
CA LEU A 155 1.15 4.75 9.63
C LEU A 155 1.75 3.39 9.27
N ILE A 156 2.47 3.30 8.16
CA ILE A 156 3.12 2.07 7.71
C ILE A 156 4.13 1.58 8.75
N TYR A 157 4.94 2.48 9.30
CA TYR A 157 5.89 2.15 10.36
C TYR A 157 5.18 1.56 11.59
N TYR A 158 4.09 2.16 12.05
CA TYR A 158 3.31 1.69 13.20
C TYR A 158 2.75 0.26 13.02
N TYR A 159 2.31 -0.09 11.80
CA TYR A 159 1.74 -1.40 11.48
C TYR A 159 2.76 -2.43 10.98
N SER A 160 4.01 -2.02 10.74
CA SER A 160 5.06 -2.93 10.25
C SER A 160 5.33 -4.13 11.15
N ASN A 161 5.11 -3.99 12.46
CA ASN A 161 5.29 -5.05 13.46
C ASN A 161 3.97 -5.72 13.89
N ARG A 162 2.84 -5.26 13.37
CA ARG A 162 1.48 -5.76 13.70
C ARG A 162 0.58 -5.68 12.47
N PRO A 163 0.95 -6.35 11.37
CA PRO A 163 0.25 -6.20 10.11
C PRO A 163 -1.20 -6.68 10.18
N ASP A 164 -1.52 -7.63 11.07
CA ASP A 164 -2.88 -8.12 11.30
C ASP A 164 -3.84 -7.03 11.81
N ASP A 165 -3.34 -6.11 12.63
CA ASP A 165 -4.11 -5.02 13.22
C ASP A 165 -4.44 -3.91 12.21
N LEU A 166 -3.85 -3.91 11.01
CA LEU A 166 -4.09 -2.88 10.01
C LEU A 166 -5.54 -2.96 9.52
N PRO A 167 -6.38 -1.92 9.78
CA PRO A 167 -7.78 -1.95 9.41
C PRO A 167 -7.94 -1.63 7.93
N VAL A 168 -8.09 -2.67 7.08
CA VAL A 168 -8.16 -2.54 5.62
C VAL A 168 -9.19 -1.49 5.19
N LEU A 169 -10.43 -1.57 5.71
CA LEU A 169 -11.48 -0.61 5.36
C LEU A 169 -11.15 0.82 5.80
N GLY A 170 -10.58 0.99 7.01
CA GLY A 170 -10.16 2.31 7.48
C GLY A 170 -9.06 2.92 6.58
N LEU A 171 -8.09 2.10 6.19
CA LEU A 171 -7.02 2.50 5.29
C LEU A 171 -7.55 2.81 3.87
N SER A 172 -8.51 2.04 3.36
CA SER A 172 -9.17 2.33 2.08
C SER A 172 -9.89 3.67 2.09
N HIS A 173 -10.58 4.02 3.18
CA HIS A 173 -11.20 5.34 3.31
C HIS A 173 -10.16 6.46 3.32
N ILE A 174 -9.02 6.28 3.96
CA ILE A 174 -7.91 7.25 3.91
C ILE A 174 -7.45 7.43 2.47
N PHE A 175 -7.26 6.37 1.69
CA PHE A 175 -6.87 6.50 0.28
C PHE A 175 -7.93 7.15 -0.59
N TYR A 176 -9.20 6.83 -0.36
CA TYR A 176 -10.31 7.50 -1.03
C TYR A 176 -10.28 9.01 -0.77
N LEU A 177 -10.10 9.41 0.49
CA LEU A 177 -9.98 10.82 0.86
C LEU A 177 -8.74 11.45 0.24
N LEU A 178 -7.62 10.75 0.14
CA LEU A 178 -6.40 11.24 -0.52
C LEU A 178 -6.63 11.52 -2.01
N GLU A 179 -7.25 10.57 -2.72
CA GLU A 179 -7.60 10.73 -4.13
C GLU A 179 -8.54 11.94 -4.31
N MET A 180 -9.61 12.04 -3.51
CA MET A 180 -10.54 13.17 -3.54
C MET A 180 -9.87 14.51 -3.19
N ASN A 181 -8.95 14.52 -2.23
CA ASN A 181 -8.23 15.73 -1.78
C ASN A 181 -7.20 16.26 -2.77
N SER A 182 -6.73 15.44 -3.70
CA SER A 182 -5.99 15.94 -4.87
C SER A 182 -6.85 16.88 -5.75
N GLN A 183 -8.15 17.00 -5.43
CA GLN A 183 -9.12 18.00 -5.91
C GLN A 183 -9.82 18.84 -4.81
N CYS A 184 -9.21 19.09 -3.62
CA CYS A 184 -9.52 20.16 -2.61
C CYS A 184 -10.08 19.73 -1.20
N LEU A 185 -9.51 20.37 -0.15
CA LEU A 185 -10.00 20.65 1.24
C LEU A 185 -10.51 19.51 2.16
N PHE A 186 -9.65 18.88 2.97
CA PHE A 186 -10.12 18.10 4.16
C PHE A 186 -9.32 18.27 5.46
N PHE A 187 -8.27 19.08 5.49
CA PHE A 187 -7.54 19.32 6.75
C PHE A 187 -8.13 20.38 7.69
N HIS A 188 -9.36 20.84 7.44
CA HIS A 188 -10.07 21.74 8.36
C HIS A 188 -11.33 21.16 9.00
N LYS A 189 -11.62 19.86 8.84
CA LYS A 189 -12.74 19.20 9.54
C LYS A 189 -12.40 17.78 9.99
N ILE A 190 -11.48 17.64 10.93
CA ILE A 190 -11.45 16.47 11.82
C ILE A 190 -11.23 16.97 13.24
N PRO A 191 -12.34 17.21 13.97
CA PRO A 191 -12.42 16.73 15.36
C PRO A 191 -13.42 15.59 15.57
N ASP A 192 -14.36 15.33 14.65
CA ASP A 192 -15.59 14.61 15.05
C ASP A 192 -15.74 13.15 14.56
N TYR A 193 -14.73 12.54 13.93
CA TYR A 193 -14.86 11.17 13.39
C TYR A 193 -14.26 10.05 14.25
N PHE A 194 -13.72 10.38 15.43
CA PHE A 194 -13.30 9.41 16.44
C PHE A 194 -13.91 9.72 17.80
N ASP A 195 -15.24 9.66 17.89
CA ASP A 195 -15.90 9.45 19.18
C ASP A 195 -16.09 7.94 19.38
N ILE A 196 -14.99 7.24 19.67
CA ILE A 196 -15.01 5.87 20.21
C ILE A 196 -15.17 6.00 21.72
N GLN A 197 -16.32 6.50 22.16
CA GLN A 197 -16.87 6.27 23.49
C GLN A 197 -18.39 6.26 23.40
N LYS A 198 -18.95 5.08 23.14
CA LYS A 198 -20.26 4.63 23.63
C LYS A 198 -20.36 3.11 23.54
#